data_AF-M5FP54-F1
#
_entry.id   AF-M5FP54-F1
#
_cell.length_a   1.000
_cell.length_b   1.000
_cell.length_c   1.000
_cell.angle_alpha   90.00
_cell.angle_beta   90.00
_cell.angle_gamma   90.00
#
_symmetry.space_group_name_H-M   'P 1'
#
loop_
_entity.id
_entity.type
_entity.pdbx_description
1 polymer ?
#
loop_
_entity_poly.entity_id
_entity_poly.type
_entity_poly.pdbx_seq_one_letter_code
_entity_poly.pdbx_strand_id
1 'polypeptide(L)'
;MACTSRTHLPTLLFSRRFLSTTCIRQSGHSKWSKIKHGKAIQDAQKANLYNRMASEIVIAARKGGSPDPALNVSLQLILAKAKRLGVPRDNIESALKRAAGSDSKDAMQEVTYEVLGPGGVPCIIDCITDNPTRTIMRVKEQLNKFGGRLADVKYLFEEKAVFRCEPKEGQTFDDIFELAVDGGAEDVVQTEEDNEIEVRSGYMLF
;
A
#
# COMPACT_ATOMS: atom_id res chain seq x y z
N MET A 1 3.64 -88.57 18.71
CA MET A 1 2.50 -88.05 19.50
C MET A 1 2.80 -86.60 19.85
N ALA A 2 1.81 -85.70 19.72
CA ALA A 2 1.82 -84.22 19.86
C ALA A 2 2.62 -83.47 18.77
N CYS A 3 2.04 -82.77 17.78
CA CYS A 3 1.00 -81.75 17.73
C CYS A 3 1.38 -80.45 18.46
N THR A 4 1.72 -79.40 17.70
CA THR A 4 1.12 -78.06 17.84
C THR A 4 1.41 -77.23 16.58
N SER A 5 0.34 -76.85 15.89
CA SER A 5 0.30 -75.95 14.75
C SER A 5 0.49 -74.51 15.21
N ARG A 6 1.39 -73.76 14.55
CA ARG A 6 1.52 -72.31 14.75
C ARG A 6 0.64 -71.62 13.73
N THR A 7 -0.60 -71.33 14.11
CA THR A 7 -1.53 -70.56 13.28
C THR A 7 -1.15 -69.08 13.32
N HIS A 8 -1.00 -68.48 12.14
CA HIS A 8 -0.95 -67.03 11.96
C HIS A 8 -2.30 -66.44 12.38
N LEU A 9 -2.30 -65.58 13.40
CA LEU A 9 -3.43 -64.69 13.67
C LEU A 9 -3.28 -63.45 12.77
N PRO A 10 -4.25 -63.13 11.90
CA PRO A 10 -4.27 -61.84 11.26
C PRO A 10 -4.69 -60.80 12.30
N THR A 11 -3.83 -59.82 12.56
CA THR A 11 -4.22 -58.58 13.25
C THR A 11 -5.27 -57.87 12.40
N LEU A 12 -6.54 -58.08 12.74
CA LEU A 12 -7.64 -57.29 12.20
C LEU A 12 -7.44 -55.85 12.68
N LEU A 13 -6.96 -54.99 11.79
CA LEU A 13 -6.99 -53.54 11.94
C LEU A 13 -8.46 -53.11 11.98
N PHE A 14 -8.97 -52.98 13.20
CA PHE A 14 -10.28 -52.42 13.46
C PHE A 14 -10.26 -50.95 13.03
N SER A 15 -10.69 -50.67 11.79
CA SER A 15 -10.93 -49.32 11.30
C SER A 15 -12.09 -48.72 12.11
N ARG A 16 -11.78 -48.09 13.24
CA ARG A 16 -12.73 -47.25 13.96
C ARG A 16 -12.96 -46.01 13.11
N ARG A 17 -13.96 -46.06 12.23
CA ARG A 17 -14.58 -44.83 11.71
C ARG A 17 -15.21 -44.14 12.91
N PHE A 18 -14.56 -43.08 13.41
CA PHE A 18 -15.18 -42.17 14.36
C PHE A 18 -16.36 -41.49 13.67
N LEU A 19 -17.57 -42.01 13.87
CA LEU A 19 -18.80 -41.31 13.54
C LEU A 19 -18.95 -40.18 14.58
N SER A 20 -18.40 -39.00 14.26
CA SER A 20 -18.71 -37.80 15.04
C SER A 20 -20.17 -37.42 14.79
N THR A 21 -20.97 -37.37 15.85
CA THR A 21 -22.39 -36.95 15.85
C THR A 21 -22.56 -35.46 16.15
N THR A 22 -21.48 -34.69 16.24
CA THR A 22 -21.59 -33.25 16.45
C THR A 22 -22.27 -32.62 15.24
N CYS A 23 -23.40 -31.96 15.44
CA CYS A 23 -24.04 -31.20 14.37
C CYS A 23 -23.00 -30.26 13.75
N ILE A 24 -23.00 -30.15 12.42
CA ILE A 24 -22.30 -29.06 11.75
C ILE A 24 -23.00 -27.79 12.25
N ARG A 25 -22.42 -27.10 13.24
CA ARG A 25 -22.82 -25.72 13.54
C ARG A 25 -22.54 -24.96 12.26
N GLN A 26 -23.58 -24.67 11.48
CA GLN A 26 -23.48 -23.70 10.41
C GLN A 26 -22.91 -22.42 11.04
N SER A 27 -21.67 -22.09 10.64
CA SER A 27 -21.03 -20.82 10.97
C SER A 27 -22.00 -19.69 10.65
N GLY A 28 -22.31 -18.85 11.63
CA GLY A 28 -23.42 -17.89 11.59
C GLY A 28 -23.52 -17.10 10.29
N HIS A 29 -24.57 -17.37 9.52
CA HIS A 29 -24.97 -16.63 8.32
C HIS A 29 -25.77 -15.36 8.64
N SER A 30 -25.42 -14.65 9.72
CA SER A 30 -26.08 -13.36 10.00
C SER A 30 -25.62 -12.33 8.99
N LYS A 31 -26.56 -11.80 8.19
CA LYS A 31 -26.36 -10.65 7.29
C LYS A 31 -25.65 -9.51 8.02
N TRP A 32 -26.04 -9.25 9.27
CA TRP A 32 -25.43 -8.21 10.10
C TRP A 32 -23.96 -8.52 10.44
N SER A 33 -23.62 -9.78 10.76
CA SER A 33 -22.24 -10.17 11.04
C SER A 33 -21.34 -9.92 9.82
N LYS A 34 -21.79 -10.32 8.62
CA LYS A 34 -21.06 -10.08 7.37
C LYS A 34 -20.87 -8.59 7.08
N ILE A 35 -21.94 -7.79 7.23
CA ILE A 35 -21.88 -6.33 7.04
C ILE A 35 -20.93 -5.70 8.05
N LYS A 36 -20.96 -6.11 9.32
CA LYS A 36 -20.07 -5.62 10.37
C LYS A 36 -18.61 -5.88 10.03
N HIS A 37 -18.26 -7.10 9.63
CA HIS A 37 -16.90 -7.46 9.26
C HIS A 37 -16.44 -6.71 7.99
N GLY A 38 -17.29 -6.62 6.97
CA GLY A 38 -16.98 -5.87 5.76
C GLY A 38 -16.75 -4.38 6.04
N LYS A 39 -17.63 -3.77 6.83
CA LYS A 39 -17.51 -2.36 7.24
C LYS A 39 -16.25 -2.12 8.08
N ALA A 40 -15.93 -3.02 9.02
CA ALA A 40 -14.72 -2.90 9.84
C ALA A 40 -13.43 -2.90 9.00
N ILE A 41 -13.36 -3.73 7.96
CA ILE A 41 -12.22 -3.76 7.04
C ILE A 41 -12.14 -2.46 6.23
N GLN A 42 -13.26 -1.99 5.69
CA GLN A 42 -13.32 -0.74 4.93
C GLN A 42 -12.96 0.48 5.79
N ASP A 43 -13.47 0.55 7.01
CA ASP A 43 -13.19 1.63 7.96
C ASP A 43 -11.70 1.62 8.36
N ALA A 44 -11.10 0.44 8.55
CA ALA A 44 -9.66 0.32 8.81
C ALA A 44 -8.80 0.77 7.62
N GLN A 45 -9.19 0.42 6.39
CA GLN A 45 -8.51 0.88 5.17
C GLN A 45 -8.58 2.39 5.01
N LYS A 46 -9.76 2.99 5.23
CA LYS A 46 -9.94 4.45 5.19
C LYS A 46 -9.14 5.16 6.28
N ALA A 47 -9.15 4.63 7.51
CA ALA A 47 -8.36 5.19 8.61
C ALA A 47 -6.86 5.20 8.27
N ASN A 48 -6.34 4.11 7.70
CA ASN A 48 -4.95 4.04 7.26
C ASN A 48 -4.63 5.05 6.16
N LEU A 49 -5.52 5.23 5.17
CA LEU A 49 -5.38 6.24 4.13
C LEU A 49 -5.33 7.65 4.73
N TYR A 50 -6.25 7.98 5.63
CA TYR A 50 -6.30 9.30 6.26
C TYR A 50 -5.05 9.57 7.07
N ASN A 51 -4.57 8.59 7.83
CA ASN A 51 -3.33 8.70 8.60
C ASN A 51 -2.13 8.94 7.68
N ARG A 52 -2.01 8.19 6.57
CA ARG A 52 -0.94 8.37 5.59
C ARG A 52 -0.97 9.78 4.99
N MET A 53 -2.13 10.25 4.55
CA MET A 53 -2.27 11.60 3.98
C MET A 53 -1.96 12.70 5.01
N ALA A 54 -2.36 12.51 6.26
CA ALA A 54 -2.00 13.42 7.34
C ALA A 54 -0.47 13.53 7.52
N SER A 55 0.24 12.41 7.47
CA SER A 55 1.70 12.37 7.56
C SER A 55 2.37 13.01 6.35
N GLU A 56 1.89 12.75 5.14
CA GLU A 56 2.37 13.37 3.89
C GLU A 56 2.22 14.91 3.94
N ILE A 57 1.07 15.42 4.43
CA ILE A 57 0.84 16.87 4.59
C ILE A 57 1.85 17.50 5.55
N VAL A 58 2.12 16.85 6.69
CA VAL A 58 3.08 17.37 7.68
C VAL A 58 4.49 17.46 7.09
N ILE A 59 4.93 16.45 6.36
CA ILE A 59 6.25 16.45 5.73
C ILE A 59 6.33 17.50 4.62
N ALA A 60 5.32 17.59 3.76
CA ALA A 60 5.29 18.58 2.66
C ALA A 60 5.34 20.02 3.19
N ALA A 61 4.58 20.32 4.24
CA ALA A 61 4.58 21.63 4.90
C ALA A 61 5.95 21.94 5.55
N ARG A 62 6.58 20.95 6.18
CA ARG A 62 7.92 21.11 6.78
C ARG A 62 9.02 21.30 5.73
N LYS A 63 9.01 20.50 4.65
CA LYS A 63 9.98 20.60 3.55
C LYS A 63 9.89 21.96 2.84
N GLY A 64 8.69 22.48 2.63
CA GLY A 64 8.49 23.80 2.02
C GLY A 64 8.56 24.97 2.99
N GLY A 65 8.86 24.74 4.28
CA GLY A 65 9.08 25.79 5.28
C GLY A 65 7.85 26.60 5.70
N SER A 66 6.70 26.41 5.07
CA SER A 66 5.44 27.07 5.42
C SER A 66 4.25 26.11 5.35
N PRO A 67 3.33 26.17 6.33
CA PRO A 67 2.05 25.46 6.29
C PRO A 67 1.02 26.13 5.35
N ASP A 68 1.36 27.25 4.72
CA ASP A 68 0.46 27.94 3.79
C ASP A 68 0.54 27.34 2.39
N PRO A 69 -0.59 26.86 1.82
CA PRO A 69 -0.59 26.27 0.49
C PRO A 69 -0.21 27.29 -0.59
N ALA A 70 -0.51 28.58 -0.43
CA ALA A 70 -0.16 29.60 -1.42
C ALA A 70 1.35 29.76 -1.63
N LEU A 71 2.16 29.41 -0.62
CA LEU A 71 3.62 29.57 -0.63
C LEU A 71 4.35 28.26 -0.96
N ASN A 72 3.66 27.12 -0.95
CA ASN A 72 4.26 25.80 -1.07
C ASN A 72 3.51 24.94 -2.11
N VAL A 73 4.07 24.87 -3.32
CA VAL A 73 3.50 24.10 -4.45
C VAL A 73 3.39 22.61 -4.12
N SER A 74 4.38 22.03 -3.43
CA SER A 74 4.34 20.61 -3.03
C SER A 74 3.15 20.33 -2.10
N LEU A 75 2.89 21.22 -1.14
CA LEU A 75 1.73 21.14 -0.26
C LEU A 75 0.42 21.27 -1.04
N GLN A 76 0.33 22.13 -2.06
CA GLN A 76 -0.86 22.24 -2.90
C GLN A 76 -1.20 20.93 -3.61
N LEU A 77 -0.19 20.26 -4.19
CA LEU A 77 -0.36 18.98 -4.88
C LEU A 77 -0.84 17.88 -3.93
N ILE A 78 -0.25 17.81 -2.73
CA ILE A 78 -0.67 16.85 -1.70
C ILE A 78 -2.09 17.14 -1.21
N LEU A 79 -2.48 18.42 -1.05
CA LEU A 79 -3.84 18.80 -0.68
C LEU A 79 -4.85 18.46 -1.78
N ALA A 80 -4.50 18.66 -3.05
CA ALA A 80 -5.33 18.24 -4.17
C ALA A 80 -5.50 16.71 -4.19
N LYS A 81 -4.41 15.96 -3.96
CA LYS A 81 -4.45 14.50 -3.80
C LYS A 81 -5.34 14.06 -2.64
N ALA A 82 -5.23 14.70 -1.47
CA ALA A 82 -6.06 14.39 -0.30
C ALA A 82 -7.55 14.62 -0.58
N LYS A 83 -7.90 15.71 -1.28
CA LYS A 83 -9.28 16.00 -1.69
C LYS A 83 -9.80 14.95 -2.67
N ARG A 84 -9.01 14.55 -3.68
CA ARG A 84 -9.37 13.48 -4.63
C ARG A 84 -9.63 12.14 -3.93
N LEU A 85 -8.87 11.83 -2.88
CA LEU A 85 -9.06 10.60 -2.07
C LEU A 85 -10.20 10.69 -1.03
N GLY A 86 -10.94 11.80 -0.99
CA GLY A 86 -12.08 11.96 -0.07
C GLY A 86 -11.70 12.15 1.40
N VAL A 87 -10.50 12.67 1.69
CA VAL A 87 -10.09 12.98 3.07
C VAL A 87 -10.94 14.14 3.63
N PRO A 88 -11.56 13.99 4.81
CA PRO A 88 -12.34 15.07 5.44
C PRO A 88 -11.51 16.32 5.71
N ARG A 89 -12.13 17.50 5.58
CA ARG A 89 -11.45 18.79 5.80
C ARG A 89 -10.85 18.93 7.19
N ASP A 90 -11.55 18.45 8.22
CA ASP A 90 -11.10 18.52 9.62
C ASP A 90 -9.75 17.79 9.83
N ASN A 91 -9.54 16.66 9.14
CA ASN A 91 -8.29 15.91 9.19
C ASN A 91 -7.13 16.67 8.53
N ILE A 92 -7.42 17.37 7.44
CA ILE A 92 -6.46 18.21 6.72
C ILE A 92 -6.04 19.39 7.60
N GLU A 93 -7.01 20.10 8.19
CA GLU A 93 -6.73 21.24 9.08
C GLU A 93 -5.95 20.81 10.33
N SER A 94 -6.27 19.64 10.90
CA SER A 94 -5.52 19.05 12.01
C SER A 94 -4.07 18.71 11.62
N ALA A 95 -3.83 18.19 10.41
CA ALA A 95 -2.49 17.93 9.91
C ALA A 95 -1.68 19.23 9.71
N LEU A 96 -2.30 20.28 9.15
CA LEU A 96 -1.66 21.60 8.97
C LEU A 96 -1.29 22.25 10.32
N LYS A 97 -2.18 22.18 11.32
CA LYS A 97 -1.89 22.66 12.68
C LYS A 97 -0.72 21.91 13.32
N ARG A 98 -0.65 20.59 13.14
CA ARG A 98 0.49 19.77 13.59
C ARG A 98 1.80 20.12 12.87
N ALA A 99 1.72 20.50 11.59
CA ALA A 99 2.88 20.94 10.84
C ALA A 99 3.41 22.30 11.31
N ALA A 100 2.52 23.21 11.71
CA ALA A 100 2.87 24.52 12.26
C ALA A 100 3.41 24.45 13.70
N GLY A 101 3.04 23.40 14.46
CA GLY A 101 3.55 23.16 15.80
C GLY A 101 5.02 22.74 15.80
N SER A 102 5.84 23.38 16.64
CA SER A 102 7.29 23.15 16.75
C SER A 102 7.67 21.90 17.56
N ASP A 103 6.79 20.91 17.65
CA ASP A 103 7.08 19.70 18.43
C ASP A 103 8.06 18.81 17.67
N SER A 104 9.34 18.92 18.06
CA SER A 104 10.47 18.17 17.50
C SER A 104 10.47 16.70 17.91
N LYS A 105 9.75 16.33 18.97
CA LYS A 105 9.72 14.95 19.49
C LYS A 105 8.94 13.97 18.62
N ASP A 106 7.96 14.45 17.85
CA ASP A 106 7.16 13.65 16.91
C ASP A 106 7.50 13.99 15.46
N ALA A 107 8.76 14.29 15.20
CA ALA A 107 9.17 14.70 13.86
C ALA A 107 9.09 13.51 12.89
N MET A 108 8.03 13.50 12.08
CA MET A 108 7.92 12.55 10.98
C MET A 108 8.99 12.84 9.94
N GLN A 109 9.75 11.80 9.60
CA GLN A 109 10.78 11.79 8.57
C GLN A 109 10.47 10.71 7.54
N GLU A 110 10.90 10.95 6.30
CA GLU A 110 10.85 9.95 5.24
C GLU A 110 12.10 9.07 5.31
N VAL A 111 11.90 7.77 5.20
CA VAL A 111 12.96 6.77 5.18
C VAL A 111 12.61 5.74 4.13
N THR A 112 13.55 5.49 3.22
CA THR A 112 13.42 4.47 2.18
C THR A 112 14.21 3.24 2.59
N TYR A 113 13.60 2.06 2.48
CA TYR A 113 14.25 0.78 2.71
C TYR A 113 14.28 -0.04 1.42
N GLU A 114 15.45 -0.58 1.13
CA GLU A 114 15.70 -1.40 -0.05
C GLU A 114 15.73 -2.87 0.35
N VAL A 115 14.93 -3.67 -0.34
CA VAL A 115 14.68 -5.06 0.05
C VAL A 115 14.62 -5.98 -1.16
N LEU A 116 14.96 -7.23 -0.93
CA LEU A 116 14.59 -8.36 -1.78
C LEU A 116 13.44 -9.09 -1.09
N GLY A 117 12.28 -9.12 -1.74
CA GLY A 117 11.10 -9.84 -1.30
C GLY A 117 11.17 -11.35 -1.53
N PRO A 118 10.06 -12.06 -1.30
CA PRO A 118 9.95 -13.50 -1.53
C PRO A 118 10.31 -13.84 -2.99
N GLY A 119 11.14 -14.86 -3.20
CA GLY A 119 11.60 -15.23 -4.55
C GLY A 119 12.65 -14.31 -5.15
N GLY A 120 13.22 -13.37 -4.38
CA GLY A 120 14.29 -12.49 -4.86
C GLY A 120 13.81 -11.28 -5.67
N VAL A 121 12.53 -10.91 -5.56
CA VAL A 121 11.97 -9.74 -6.24
C VAL A 121 12.49 -8.46 -5.57
N PRO A 122 13.14 -7.53 -6.30
CA PRO A 122 13.57 -6.25 -5.74
C PRO A 122 12.36 -5.38 -5.41
N CYS A 123 12.37 -4.74 -4.23
CA CYS A 123 11.34 -3.79 -3.81
C CYS A 123 11.98 -2.59 -3.09
N ILE A 124 11.39 -1.42 -3.30
CA ILE A 124 11.65 -0.21 -2.52
C ILE A 124 10.45 0.03 -1.61
N ILE A 125 10.71 0.30 -0.33
CA ILE A 125 9.68 0.58 0.68
C ILE A 125 9.90 1.98 1.24
N ASP A 126 9.08 2.92 0.80
CA ASP A 126 9.05 4.27 1.36
C ASP A 126 8.18 4.31 2.62
N CYS A 127 8.79 4.77 3.70
CA CYS A 127 8.16 4.86 5.01
C CYS A 127 8.18 6.31 5.50
N ILE A 128 7.09 6.69 6.15
CA ILE A 128 7.04 7.91 6.95
C ILE A 128 7.02 7.48 8.42
N THR A 129 8.00 7.92 9.19
CA THR A 129 8.14 7.52 10.59
C THR A 129 8.76 8.59 11.45
N ASP A 130 8.34 8.65 12.71
CA ASP A 130 8.99 9.33 13.83
C ASP A 130 10.24 8.60 14.35
N ASN A 131 10.35 7.29 14.11
CA ASN A 131 11.45 6.48 14.63
C ASN A 131 11.95 5.44 13.59
N PRO A 132 13.11 5.69 12.97
CA PRO A 132 13.66 4.80 11.94
C PRO A 132 14.04 3.44 12.51
N THR A 133 14.62 3.40 13.71
CA THR A 133 15.07 2.17 14.39
C THR A 133 13.92 1.22 14.67
N ARG A 134 12.76 1.76 15.10
CA ARG A 134 11.54 0.96 15.30
C ARG A 134 11.02 0.42 13.96
N THR A 135 11.05 1.24 12.92
CA THR A 135 10.51 0.90 11.61
C THR A 135 11.36 -0.16 10.91
N ILE A 136 12.69 -0.03 10.90
CA ILE A 136 13.58 -1.04 10.31
C ILE A 136 13.45 -2.40 11.01
N MET A 137 13.25 -2.42 12.33
CA MET A 137 12.98 -3.67 13.06
C MET A 137 11.68 -4.34 12.60
N ARG A 138 10.61 -3.56 12.41
CA ARG A 138 9.33 -4.07 11.89
C ARG A 138 9.45 -4.56 10.45
N VAL A 139 10.17 -3.84 9.60
CA VAL A 139 10.44 -4.25 8.21
C VAL A 139 11.20 -5.57 8.20
N LYS A 140 12.28 -5.70 8.98
CA LYS A 140 13.04 -6.96 9.12
C LYS A 140 12.17 -8.11 9.62
N GLU A 141 11.33 -7.88 10.63
CA GLU A 141 10.40 -8.87 11.15
C GLU A 141 9.45 -9.40 10.06
N GLN A 142 8.88 -8.51 9.24
CA GLN A 142 8.01 -8.91 8.14
C GLN A 142 8.78 -9.64 7.03
N LEU A 143 9.95 -9.13 6.63
CA LEU A 143 10.77 -9.78 5.60
C LEU A 143 11.16 -11.20 6.00
N ASN A 144 11.63 -11.39 7.24
CA ASN A 144 12.00 -12.71 7.76
C ASN A 144 10.82 -13.69 7.77
N LYS A 145 9.59 -13.19 8.04
CA LYS A 145 8.38 -14.01 8.04
C LYS A 145 8.00 -14.52 6.64
N PHE A 146 8.29 -13.75 5.60
CA PHE A 146 7.91 -14.07 4.22
C PHE A 146 9.10 -14.48 3.33
N GLY A 147 10.30 -14.64 3.89
CA GLY A 147 11.49 -15.08 3.15
C GLY A 147 12.17 -13.98 2.33
N GLY A 148 11.99 -12.72 2.69
CA GLY A 148 12.73 -11.58 2.15
C GLY A 148 13.94 -11.18 3.01
N ARG A 149 14.74 -10.22 2.53
CA ARG A 149 15.89 -9.64 3.22
C ARG A 149 16.13 -8.19 2.79
N LEU A 150 16.87 -7.42 3.59
CA LEU A 150 17.39 -6.12 3.17
C LEU A 150 18.50 -6.33 2.13
N ALA A 151 18.51 -5.52 1.09
CA ALA A 151 19.54 -5.51 0.06
C ALA A 151 19.50 -4.19 -0.71
N ASP A 152 20.65 -3.72 -1.17
CA ASP A 152 20.72 -2.60 -2.10
C ASP A 152 20.13 -3.05 -3.44
N VAL A 153 19.04 -2.39 -3.85
CA VAL A 153 18.34 -2.67 -5.11
C VAL A 153 18.01 -1.39 -5.86
N LYS A 154 18.35 -0.20 -5.32
CA LYS A 154 18.01 1.09 -5.92
C LYS A 154 18.51 1.24 -7.35
N TYR A 155 19.65 0.64 -7.67
CA TYR A 155 20.20 0.64 -9.03
C TYR A 155 19.31 -0.04 -10.09
N LEU A 156 18.30 -0.81 -9.68
CA LEU A 156 17.30 -1.43 -10.56
C LEU A 156 16.08 -0.53 -10.82
N PHE A 157 15.97 0.61 -10.12
CA PHE A 157 14.82 1.50 -10.19
C PHE A 157 15.22 2.89 -10.70
N GLU A 158 14.37 3.45 -11.55
CA GLU A 158 14.46 4.83 -11.99
C GLU A 158 13.22 5.59 -11.50
N GLU A 159 13.44 6.75 -10.90
CA GLU A 159 12.35 7.64 -10.48
C GLU A 159 11.85 8.42 -11.70
N LYS A 160 10.58 8.20 -12.07
CA LYS A 160 9.91 8.91 -13.17
C LYS A 160 8.62 9.57 -12.68
N ALA A 161 8.34 10.76 -13.19
CA ALA A 161 7.05 11.41 -12.99
C ALA A 161 6.00 10.75 -13.90
N VAL A 162 4.84 10.44 -13.35
CA VAL A 162 3.72 9.83 -14.10
C VAL A 162 2.48 10.69 -13.94
N PHE A 163 1.98 11.20 -15.06
CA PHE A 163 0.75 11.96 -15.14
C PHE A 163 -0.31 11.10 -15.80
N ARG A 164 -1.49 11.05 -15.19
CA ARG A 164 -2.65 10.35 -15.73
C ARG A 164 -3.74 11.33 -16.05
N CYS A 165 -4.22 11.29 -17.27
CA CYS A 165 -5.27 12.17 -17.76
C CYS A 165 -6.31 11.38 -18.55
N GLU A 166 -7.56 11.84 -18.42
CA GLU A 166 -8.66 11.41 -19.28
C GLU A 166 -8.83 12.48 -20.38
N PRO A 167 -8.96 12.08 -21.65
CA PRO A 167 -9.19 13.03 -22.73
C PRO A 167 -10.55 13.72 -22.55
N LYS A 168 -10.58 15.05 -22.70
CA LYS A 168 -11.84 15.81 -22.67
C LYS A 168 -12.63 15.56 -23.95
N GLU A 169 -13.96 15.79 -23.90
CA GLU A 169 -14.81 15.68 -25.09
C GLU A 169 -14.24 16.50 -26.26
N GLY A 170 -13.89 15.82 -27.36
CA GLY A 170 -13.32 16.42 -28.56
C GLY A 170 -11.79 16.50 -28.62
N GLN A 171 -11.06 16.10 -27.58
CA GLN A 171 -9.60 15.93 -27.63
C GLN A 171 -9.24 14.53 -28.13
N THR A 172 -8.33 14.46 -29.09
CA THR A 172 -7.79 13.21 -29.61
C THR A 172 -6.52 12.82 -28.85
N PHE A 173 -6.11 11.56 -29.00
CA PHE A 173 -4.82 11.11 -28.47
C PHE A 173 -3.66 11.92 -29.06
N ASP A 174 -3.70 12.22 -30.36
CA ASP A 174 -2.65 12.97 -31.05
C ASP A 174 -2.46 14.36 -30.43
N ASP A 175 -3.55 15.06 -30.07
CA ASP A 175 -3.46 16.38 -29.42
C ASP A 175 -2.72 16.32 -28.07
N ILE A 176 -2.97 15.26 -27.30
CA ILE A 176 -2.36 15.06 -25.97
C ILE A 176 -0.91 14.58 -26.13
N PHE A 177 -0.65 13.74 -27.13
CA PHE A 177 0.69 13.26 -27.46
C PHE A 177 1.60 14.41 -27.86
N GLU A 178 1.17 15.27 -28.79
CA GLU A 178 1.94 16.45 -29.21
C GLU A 178 2.25 17.36 -28.02
N LEU A 179 1.25 17.67 -27.19
CA LEU A 179 1.43 18.51 -26.00
C LEU A 179 2.36 17.88 -24.95
N ALA A 180 2.29 16.56 -24.78
CA ALA A 180 3.16 15.83 -23.86
C ALA A 180 4.62 15.85 -24.34
N VAL A 181 4.85 15.63 -25.64
CA VAL A 181 6.18 15.67 -26.25
C VAL A 181 6.78 17.08 -26.15
N ASP A 182 6.01 18.12 -26.48
CA ASP A 182 6.43 19.52 -26.32
C ASP A 182 6.74 19.85 -24.85
N GLY A 183 6.00 19.22 -23.92
CA GLY A 183 6.22 19.33 -22.48
C GLY A 183 7.44 18.54 -21.97
N GLY A 184 8.12 17.74 -22.79
CA GLY A 184 9.27 16.93 -22.36
C GLY A 184 8.90 15.57 -21.77
N ALA A 185 7.79 14.99 -22.20
CA ALA A 185 7.48 13.58 -21.91
C ALA A 185 8.50 12.65 -22.58
N GLU A 186 8.85 11.58 -21.88
CA GLU A 186 9.72 10.51 -22.36
C GLU A 186 8.91 9.38 -23.00
N ASP A 187 7.72 9.11 -22.45
CA ASP A 187 6.85 8.01 -22.87
C ASP A 187 5.38 8.41 -22.69
N VAL A 188 4.52 8.01 -23.63
CA VAL A 188 3.08 8.29 -23.61
C VAL A 188 2.34 7.03 -24.00
N VAL A 189 1.56 6.48 -23.07
CA VAL A 189 0.85 5.21 -23.24
C VAL A 189 -0.64 5.43 -23.10
N GLN A 190 -1.42 4.98 -24.09
CA GLN A 190 -2.87 4.94 -23.99
C GLN A 190 -3.32 3.57 -23.48
N THR A 191 -4.15 3.54 -22.44
CA THR A 191 -4.75 2.31 -21.95
C THR A 191 -6.08 2.06 -22.65
N GLU A 192 -6.24 0.88 -23.26
CA GLU A 192 -7.42 0.52 -24.06
C GLU A 192 -8.72 0.39 -23.24
N GLU A 193 -8.61 0.07 -21.94
CA GLU A 193 -9.77 -0.24 -21.10
C GLU A 193 -10.53 1.01 -20.59
N ASP A 194 -9.83 2.12 -20.36
CA ASP A 194 -10.38 3.32 -19.71
C ASP A 194 -10.18 4.63 -20.52
N ASN A 195 -9.62 4.57 -21.73
CA ASN A 195 -9.12 5.74 -22.48
C ASN A 195 -8.16 6.63 -21.67
N GLU A 196 -7.59 6.11 -20.58
CA GLU A 196 -6.65 6.83 -19.73
C GLU A 196 -5.29 6.91 -20.44
N ILE A 197 -4.76 8.12 -20.53
CA ILE A 197 -3.44 8.38 -21.11
C ILE A 197 -2.46 8.57 -19.95
N GLU A 198 -1.42 7.74 -19.94
CA GLU A 198 -0.31 7.80 -19.01
C GLU A 198 0.89 8.47 -19.68
N VAL A 199 1.25 9.66 -19.21
CA VAL A 199 2.42 10.42 -19.66
C VAL A 199 3.53 10.26 -18.61
N ARG A 200 4.68 9.75 -19.04
CA ARG A 200 5.87 9.57 -18.19
C ARG A 200 6.95 10.57 -18.58
N SER A 201 7.60 11.18 -17.60
CA SER A 201 8.77 12.04 -17.81
C SER A 201 9.86 11.72 -16.80
N GLY A 202 11.12 11.74 -17.24
CA GLY A 202 12.29 11.62 -16.36
C GLY A 202 12.55 12.86 -15.50
N TYR A 203 11.90 13.99 -15.81
CA TYR A 203 11.96 15.21 -15.02
C TYR A 203 10.61 15.52 -14.38
N MET A 204 10.64 16.08 -13.17
CA MET A 204 9.42 16.60 -12.56
C MET A 204 8.95 17.80 -13.39
N LEU A 205 7.93 17.58 -14.23
CA LEU A 205 7.28 18.65 -14.98
C LEU A 205 6.63 19.61 -13.96
N PHE A 206 7.03 20.88 -14.01
CA PHE A 206 6.48 21.97 -13.20
C PHE A 206 5.37 22.68 -13.97
#